data_AF-A0A5D4FXR4-F1
#
_entry.id   AF-A0A5D4FXR4-F1
#
_cell.length_a   1.000
_cell.length_b   1.000
_cell.length_c   1.000
_cell.angle_alpha   90.00
_cell.angle_beta   90.00
_cell.angle_gamma   90.00
#
_symmetry.space_group_name_H-M   'P 1'
#
loop_
_entity.id
_entity.type
_entity.pdbx_description
1 polymer ?
#
loop_
_entity_poly.entity_id
_entity_poly.type
_entity_poly.pdbx_seq_one_letter_code
_entity_poly.pdbx_strand_id
1 'polypeptide(L)'
;MIGAMMHSRRHPTAPILALMGIACAGAAPWLVTGTAAAEQPVAHSIVQAQAAPAVPHATVDVQVADGSGVLGDAARQGMIEQTARIDFPDSVQKVVYVLIPGSSDNFNDDVLDWAGRNMPELVPDGTGKGAAWENGTLILGVGTNTRTNGVYCGNDVCQDLDIFEGPHLDASLEAMKDSFRRGNFANGLVEGAKVAADTELGARLAEEQAREDRNAMLGIGAVGVGAAGVGAAAWQRRKKKLTATAKQQFYELSTRYSELSQRLDALDIRANSLSSPLANAELRSQWTTIRDEFLNLNNRVGALNLTLTSDDKEFYAKHKQVASAHETLESMSNAEDNINLMFELENGDQIKRERELRSIKQDLSEALFEVRNREAIRQLKNVEAQVEALMRDLQAPDFMDRLARIVSDQAHALELASRDMKHLDREAHRDERPSLTDRDWRPGYVYSNWVPYYLLASWHSADTRAAESSSSSGGIANTSFSSGFSGGGGSSSW
;
A
#
# COMPACT_ATOMS: atom_id res chain seq x y z
N MET A 1 2.00 -59.83 -12.06
CA MET A 1 2.27 -61.10 -11.35
C MET A 1 3.75 -61.10 -10.96
N ILE A 2 4.07 -61.43 -9.69
CA ILE A 2 5.44 -61.65 -9.16
C ILE A 2 6.33 -60.36 -9.14
N GLY A 3 7.12 -60.05 -8.11
CA GLY A 3 7.23 -60.63 -6.77
C GLY A 3 8.62 -60.47 -6.13
N ALA A 4 8.72 -59.58 -5.13
CA ALA A 4 9.63 -59.54 -3.96
C ALA A 4 11.15 -59.87 -4.04
N MET A 5 12.00 -58.95 -3.49
CA MET A 5 12.98 -59.11 -2.37
C MET A 5 13.91 -57.87 -2.35
N MET A 6 14.12 -57.11 -1.25
CA MET A 6 14.92 -57.41 -0.03
C MET A 6 16.40 -57.73 -0.34
N HIS A 7 17.44 -57.18 0.34
CA HIS A 7 17.53 -56.42 1.59
C HIS A 7 18.92 -55.72 1.75
N SER A 8 19.07 -54.80 2.73
CA SER A 8 20.28 -54.55 3.58
C SER A 8 20.89 -53.12 3.68
N ARG A 9 20.45 -52.39 4.70
CA ARG A 9 21.22 -51.64 5.76
C ARG A 9 22.55 -50.93 5.43
N ARG A 10 22.63 -49.65 5.85
CA ARG A 10 23.59 -49.13 6.86
C ARG A 10 23.03 -47.87 7.57
N HIS A 11 23.36 -47.73 8.85
CA HIS A 11 23.06 -46.60 9.78
C HIS A 11 24.28 -45.62 9.82
N PRO A 12 24.29 -44.42 10.48
CA PRO A 12 23.59 -44.12 11.76
C PRO A 12 23.14 -42.66 12.12
N THR A 13 22.32 -42.60 13.19
CA THR A 13 22.20 -41.60 14.29
C THR A 13 22.35 -40.06 14.08
N ALA A 14 21.31 -39.33 14.51
CA ALA A 14 21.32 -37.93 15.02
C ALA A 14 21.99 -37.83 16.43
N PRO A 15 22.04 -36.69 17.19
CA PRO A 15 21.34 -35.38 17.07
C PRO A 15 22.18 -34.12 17.43
N ILE A 16 21.52 -32.95 17.56
CA ILE A 16 21.81 -31.69 18.33
C ILE A 16 20.62 -30.75 17.96
N LEU A 17 19.70 -30.24 18.79
CA LEU A 17 19.58 -29.86 20.22
C LEU A 17 20.10 -28.45 20.55
N ALA A 18 19.16 -27.54 20.82
CA ALA A 18 19.40 -26.13 21.17
C ALA A 18 19.98 -25.95 22.57
N LEU A 19 20.67 -24.83 22.79
CA LEU A 19 21.29 -24.48 24.07
C LEU A 19 20.96 -23.03 24.46
N MET A 20 20.20 -22.87 25.55
CA MET A 20 20.17 -21.64 26.33
C MET A 20 21.51 -21.45 27.04
N GLY A 21 22.02 -20.21 27.08
CA GLY A 21 23.15 -19.85 27.91
C GLY A 21 22.71 -19.33 29.28
N ILE A 22 22.98 -20.07 30.35
CA ILE A 22 23.04 -19.56 31.72
C ILE A 22 24.40 -19.98 32.29
N ALA A 23 25.21 -19.01 32.71
CA ALA A 23 26.51 -19.25 33.32
C ALA A 23 26.38 -19.37 34.84
N CYS A 24 26.97 -20.43 35.41
CA CYS A 24 26.98 -20.68 36.84
C CYS A 24 28.04 -19.85 37.58
N ALA A 25 27.74 -19.39 38.79
CA ALA A 25 28.74 -19.12 39.83
C ALA A 25 28.72 -20.27 40.85
N GLY A 26 29.90 -20.69 41.31
CA GLY A 26 30.10 -22.00 41.96
C GLY A 26 29.73 -22.08 43.45
N ALA A 27 29.66 -23.32 43.94
CA ALA A 27 29.36 -23.65 45.33
C ALA A 27 30.62 -23.88 46.19
N ALA A 28 30.50 -23.59 47.49
CA ALA A 28 31.28 -24.23 48.56
C ALA A 28 30.42 -24.29 49.85
N PRO A 29 30.63 -25.27 50.77
CA PRO A 29 29.61 -25.66 51.76
C PRO A 29 29.87 -25.11 53.19
N TRP A 30 29.27 -25.77 54.18
CA TRP A 30 29.64 -25.92 55.62
C TRP A 30 28.55 -25.51 56.66
N LEU A 31 28.32 -26.44 57.60
CA LEU A 31 27.82 -26.29 58.98
C LEU A 31 26.31 -26.10 59.29
N VAL A 32 25.64 -27.25 59.42
CA VAL A 32 24.85 -27.70 60.59
C VAL A 32 24.57 -26.67 61.71
N THR A 33 23.28 -26.43 61.99
CA THR A 33 22.64 -26.75 63.29
C THR A 33 21.13 -26.84 63.08
N GLY A 34 20.46 -27.79 63.73
CA GLY A 34 19.03 -28.04 63.55
C GLY A 34 18.21 -27.70 64.79
N THR A 35 16.94 -27.37 64.57
CA THR A 35 15.85 -27.55 65.54
C THR A 35 14.63 -28.08 64.79
N ALA A 36 13.86 -28.95 65.45
CA ALA A 36 12.79 -29.73 64.81
C ALA A 36 11.46 -28.97 64.75
N ALA A 37 10.66 -29.24 63.72
CA ALA A 37 9.22 -29.01 63.70
C ALA A 37 8.52 -30.11 62.90
N ALA A 38 7.37 -30.54 63.42
CA ALA A 38 6.60 -31.73 63.05
C ALA A 38 6.18 -31.87 61.58
N GLU A 39 5.88 -33.12 61.19
CA GLU A 39 5.17 -33.46 59.95
C GLU A 39 3.79 -32.77 59.87
N GLN A 40 3.45 -32.26 58.69
CA GLN A 40 2.09 -31.91 58.29
C GLN A 40 1.75 -32.59 56.95
N PRO A 41 0.48 -32.97 56.73
CA PRO A 41 0.08 -33.76 55.58
C PRO A 41 0.13 -32.95 54.27
N VAL A 42 0.36 -33.66 53.16
CA VAL A 42 0.44 -33.09 51.81
C VAL A 42 -0.91 -32.50 51.40
N ALA A 43 -0.98 -31.17 51.32
CA ALA A 43 -2.05 -30.49 50.61
C ALA A 43 -1.73 -30.45 49.11
N HIS A 44 -2.66 -30.93 48.27
CA HIS A 44 -2.54 -30.74 46.82
C HIS A 44 -2.80 -29.28 46.46
N SER A 45 -1.74 -28.48 46.40
CA SER A 45 -1.78 -27.13 45.84
C SER A 45 -2.06 -27.22 44.34
N ILE A 46 -3.34 -27.15 43.96
CA ILE A 46 -3.73 -26.78 42.60
C ILE A 46 -3.23 -25.35 42.40
N VAL A 47 -2.18 -25.18 41.61
CA VAL A 47 -1.75 -23.85 41.18
C VAL A 47 -2.83 -23.33 40.23
N GLN A 48 -3.78 -22.58 40.77
CA GLN A 48 -4.56 -21.65 39.96
C GLN A 48 -3.54 -20.70 39.34
N ALA A 49 -3.39 -20.77 38.02
CA ALA A 49 -2.70 -19.74 37.28
C ALA A 49 -3.46 -18.43 37.54
N GLN A 50 -2.89 -17.54 38.35
CA GLN A 50 -3.39 -16.18 38.46
C GLN A 50 -3.31 -15.60 37.06
N ALA A 51 -4.47 -15.28 36.49
CA ALA A 51 -4.53 -14.49 35.27
C ALA A 51 -3.68 -13.24 35.49
N ALA A 52 -2.85 -12.89 34.50
CA ALA A 52 -2.18 -11.60 34.50
C ALA A 52 -3.24 -10.52 34.75
N PRO A 53 -2.97 -9.50 35.58
CA PRO A 53 -3.93 -8.41 35.77
C PRO A 53 -4.26 -7.85 34.40
N ALA A 54 -5.55 -7.89 34.04
CA ALA A 54 -6.02 -7.24 32.83
C ALA A 54 -5.57 -5.77 32.90
N VAL A 55 -4.88 -5.31 31.85
CA VAL A 55 -4.60 -3.89 31.71
C VAL A 55 -5.96 -3.20 31.76
N PRO A 56 -6.17 -2.18 32.61
CA PRO A 56 -7.44 -1.48 32.64
C PRO A 56 -7.59 -0.73 31.30
N HIS A 57 -8.33 -1.33 30.37
CA HIS A 57 -8.81 -0.64 29.19
C HIS A 57 -9.58 0.60 29.67
N ALA A 58 -9.27 1.77 29.13
CA ALA A 58 -10.09 2.94 29.34
C ALA A 58 -11.52 2.60 28.89
N THR A 59 -12.49 2.67 29.79
CA THR A 59 -13.87 2.28 29.49
C THR A 59 -14.51 3.37 28.65
N VAL A 60 -14.45 3.20 27.34
CA VAL A 60 -15.17 4.03 26.36
C VAL A 60 -16.67 3.97 26.66
N ASP A 61 -17.30 5.13 26.82
CA ASP A 61 -18.76 5.24 26.95
C ASP A 61 -19.41 4.94 25.59
N VAL A 62 -20.38 4.03 25.54
CA VAL A 62 -21.01 3.60 24.28
C VAL A 62 -22.51 3.86 24.32
N GLN A 63 -22.97 4.76 23.45
CA GLN A 63 -24.36 5.17 23.36
C GLN A 63 -24.96 4.77 22.00
N VAL A 64 -26.22 4.30 22.01
CA VAL A 64 -26.94 3.88 20.79
C VAL A 64 -28.27 4.64 20.70
N ALA A 65 -28.30 5.67 19.87
CA ALA A 65 -29.45 6.51 19.60
C ALA A 65 -30.22 6.03 18.37
N ASP A 66 -31.17 5.13 18.58
CA ASP A 66 -32.05 4.57 17.55
C ASP A 66 -33.33 5.43 17.36
N GLY A 67 -33.16 6.60 16.72
CA GLY A 67 -34.25 7.50 16.37
C GLY A 67 -35.18 6.97 15.27
N SER A 68 -34.78 5.92 14.54
CA SER A 68 -35.61 5.20 13.56
C SER A 68 -36.43 4.05 14.17
N GLY A 69 -36.10 3.58 15.37
CA GLY A 69 -36.73 2.43 16.01
C GLY A 69 -36.47 1.09 15.30
N VAL A 70 -35.36 0.97 14.57
CA VAL A 70 -35.06 -0.20 13.73
C VAL A 70 -34.25 -1.29 14.46
N LEU A 71 -33.71 -1.00 15.64
CA LEU A 71 -32.96 -1.97 16.44
C LEU A 71 -33.83 -2.59 17.53
N GLY A 72 -33.65 -3.90 17.74
CA GLY A 72 -34.09 -4.60 18.94
C GLY A 72 -33.04 -4.52 20.06
N ASP A 73 -33.45 -4.80 21.30
CA ASP A 73 -32.58 -4.64 22.47
C ASP A 73 -31.35 -5.55 22.46
N ALA A 74 -31.49 -6.77 21.92
CA ALA A 74 -30.36 -7.67 21.72
C ALA A 74 -29.32 -7.12 20.73
N ALA A 75 -29.76 -6.34 19.72
CA ALA A 75 -28.86 -5.68 18.78
C ALA A 75 -28.14 -4.50 19.45
N ARG A 76 -28.86 -3.65 20.19
CA ARG A 76 -28.29 -2.56 21.00
C ARG A 76 -27.21 -3.08 21.96
N GLN A 77 -27.54 -4.12 22.76
CA GLN A 77 -26.60 -4.73 23.70
C GLN A 77 -25.39 -5.34 22.98
N GLY A 78 -25.62 -6.04 21.86
CA GLY A 78 -24.54 -6.60 21.04
C GLY A 78 -23.60 -5.56 20.42
N MET A 79 -24.09 -4.34 20.14
CA MET A 79 -23.22 -3.23 19.70
C MET A 79 -22.34 -2.73 20.84
N ILE A 80 -22.89 -2.54 22.04
CA ILE A 80 -22.15 -2.09 23.23
C ILE A 80 -21.03 -3.10 23.56
N GLU A 81 -21.36 -4.40 23.64
CA GLU A 81 -20.40 -5.46 23.98
C GLU A 81 -19.30 -5.69 22.95
N GLN A 82 -19.57 -5.40 21.66
CA GLN A 82 -18.56 -5.48 20.61
C GLN A 82 -17.69 -4.22 20.58
N THR A 83 -18.28 -3.04 20.78
CA THR A 83 -17.57 -1.76 20.78
C THR A 83 -16.57 -1.68 21.94
N ALA A 84 -16.95 -2.19 23.12
CA ALA A 84 -16.07 -2.31 24.29
C ALA A 84 -14.87 -3.27 24.11
N ARG A 85 -14.74 -3.94 22.95
CA ARG A 85 -13.59 -4.81 22.60
C ARG A 85 -12.74 -4.24 21.46
N ILE A 86 -13.10 -3.06 20.94
CA ILE A 86 -12.32 -2.34 19.94
C ILE A 86 -11.21 -1.60 20.67
N ASP A 87 -9.98 -1.70 20.16
CA ASP A 87 -8.80 -1.03 20.72
C ASP A 87 -8.75 0.41 20.19
N PHE A 88 -9.51 1.30 20.81
CA PHE A 88 -9.50 2.74 20.50
C PHE A 88 -8.30 3.44 21.17
N PRO A 89 -7.78 4.54 20.59
CA PRO A 89 -6.82 5.39 21.28
C PRO A 89 -7.46 6.11 22.48
N ASP A 90 -6.65 6.50 23.46
CA ASP A 90 -7.08 7.19 24.69
C ASP A 90 -7.90 8.48 24.47
N SER A 91 -7.84 9.07 23.27
CA SER A 91 -8.67 10.21 22.88
C SER A 91 -10.15 9.84 22.71
N VAL A 92 -10.50 8.62 22.28
CA VAL A 92 -11.90 8.18 22.18
C VAL A 92 -12.42 7.80 23.56
N GLN A 93 -13.11 8.76 24.20
CA GLN A 93 -13.76 8.58 25.49
C GLN A 93 -15.23 8.16 25.33
N LYS A 94 -15.85 8.49 24.19
CA LYS A 94 -17.26 8.23 23.88
C LYS A 94 -17.44 7.77 22.43
N VAL A 95 -18.27 6.75 22.21
CA VAL A 95 -18.73 6.29 20.89
C VAL A 95 -20.25 6.38 20.83
N VAL A 96 -20.77 7.13 19.87
CA VAL A 96 -22.22 7.35 19.68
C VAL A 96 -22.67 6.79 18.35
N TYR A 97 -23.58 5.81 18.38
CA TYR A 97 -24.22 5.27 17.20
C TYR A 97 -25.57 5.96 16.96
N VAL A 98 -25.75 6.59 15.80
CA VAL A 98 -26.95 7.38 15.45
C VAL A 98 -27.69 6.70 14.30
N LEU A 99 -28.93 6.27 14.53
CA LEU A 99 -29.79 5.71 13.50
C LEU A 99 -31.02 6.61 13.35
N ILE A 100 -31.06 7.38 12.27
CA ILE A 100 -32.13 8.34 12.00
C ILE A 100 -32.74 8.08 10.62
N PRO A 101 -33.98 8.53 10.34
CA PRO A 101 -34.57 8.37 9.01
C PRO A 101 -33.74 8.99 7.89
N GLY A 102 -33.11 10.14 8.15
CA GLY A 102 -32.66 11.06 7.11
C GLY A 102 -33.84 11.86 6.54
N SER A 103 -33.59 13.10 6.15
CA SER A 103 -34.58 14.07 5.69
C SER A 103 -34.12 14.95 4.52
N SER A 104 -32.82 14.96 4.22
CA SER A 104 -32.25 15.78 3.15
C SER A 104 -31.20 15.02 2.33
N ASP A 105 -30.75 15.65 1.25
CA ASP A 105 -29.66 15.12 0.41
C ASP A 105 -28.27 15.31 1.07
N ASN A 106 -28.18 16.01 2.22
CA ASN A 106 -26.95 16.15 2.99
C ASN A 106 -27.08 15.52 4.40
N PHE A 107 -26.60 14.28 4.52
CA PHE A 107 -26.67 13.54 5.78
C PHE A 107 -25.87 14.18 6.92
N ASN A 108 -24.85 15.00 6.61
CA ASN A 108 -24.10 15.76 7.61
C ASN A 108 -25.01 16.75 8.35
N ASP A 109 -25.85 17.47 7.60
CA ASP A 109 -26.80 18.44 8.15
C ASP A 109 -27.91 17.71 8.92
N ASP A 110 -28.44 16.60 8.40
CA ASP A 110 -29.44 15.77 9.10
C ASP A 110 -28.95 15.29 10.49
N VAL A 111 -27.69 14.84 10.59
CA VAL A 111 -27.09 14.38 11.85
C VAL A 111 -26.80 15.54 12.79
N LEU A 112 -26.31 16.68 12.28
CA LEU A 112 -26.05 17.89 13.07
C LEU A 112 -27.35 18.48 13.66
N ASP A 113 -28.39 18.64 12.83
CA ASP A 113 -29.70 19.11 13.27
C ASP A 113 -30.38 18.14 14.22
N TRP A 114 -30.17 16.82 14.05
CA TRP A 114 -30.68 15.83 15.00
C TRP A 114 -29.93 15.89 16.34
N ALA A 115 -28.60 15.95 16.32
CA ALA A 115 -27.77 16.02 17.52
C ALA A 115 -28.08 17.27 18.35
N GLY A 116 -28.11 18.45 17.72
CA GLY A 116 -28.44 19.71 18.41
C GLY A 116 -29.83 19.73 19.08
N ARG A 117 -30.76 18.86 18.66
CA ARG A 117 -32.11 18.72 19.28
C ARG A 117 -32.20 17.61 20.34
N ASN A 118 -31.45 16.52 20.19
CA ASN A 118 -31.66 15.29 20.97
C ASN A 118 -30.47 14.91 21.87
N MET A 119 -29.27 15.33 21.50
CA MET A 119 -28.00 15.10 22.21
C MET A 119 -27.14 16.38 22.14
N PRO A 120 -27.62 17.51 22.71
CA PRO A 120 -26.95 18.82 22.57
C PRO A 120 -25.55 18.85 23.19
N GLU A 121 -25.20 17.91 24.07
CA GLU A 121 -23.84 17.72 24.58
C GLU A 121 -22.81 17.42 23.46
N LEU A 122 -23.22 16.75 22.38
CA LEU A 122 -22.36 16.43 21.23
C LEU A 122 -21.99 17.66 20.40
N VAL A 123 -22.72 18.77 20.57
CA VAL A 123 -22.55 20.03 19.84
C VAL A 123 -22.43 21.13 20.90
N PRO A 124 -21.24 21.38 21.50
CA PRO A 124 -21.13 22.06 22.80
C PRO A 124 -21.64 23.50 22.92
N ASP A 125 -22.02 24.15 21.81
CA ASP A 125 -22.70 25.45 21.82
C ASP A 125 -24.24 25.35 21.90
N GLY A 126 -24.79 24.14 21.72
CA GLY A 126 -26.21 23.81 21.77
C GLY A 126 -27.05 24.35 20.60
N THR A 127 -26.45 24.93 19.56
CA THR A 127 -27.20 25.65 18.51
C THR A 127 -27.25 24.96 17.14
N GLY A 128 -26.48 23.89 16.94
CA GLY A 128 -26.23 23.33 15.60
C GLY A 128 -25.31 24.21 14.74
N LYS A 129 -24.64 25.21 15.35
CA LYS A 129 -23.73 26.16 14.69
C LYS A 129 -22.40 26.31 15.43
N GLY A 130 -22.06 25.31 16.25
CA GLY A 130 -20.78 25.25 16.95
C GLY A 130 -19.60 25.21 15.98
N ALA A 131 -18.39 25.36 16.50
CA ALA A 131 -17.19 25.24 15.67
C ALA A 131 -16.89 23.78 15.28
N ALA A 132 -17.23 22.81 16.13
CA ALA A 132 -16.98 21.39 15.94
C ALA A 132 -17.83 20.52 16.89
N TRP A 133 -17.73 19.21 16.74
CA TRP A 133 -18.28 18.20 17.66
C TRP A 133 -17.57 18.20 19.03
N GLU A 134 -18.22 17.60 20.04
CA GLU A 134 -17.64 17.37 21.36
C GLU A 134 -16.33 16.58 21.28
N ASN A 135 -15.26 17.15 21.83
CA ASN A 135 -13.97 16.48 21.97
C ASN A 135 -14.11 15.14 22.71
N GLY A 136 -13.25 14.20 22.35
CA GLY A 136 -13.25 12.84 22.88
C GLY A 136 -14.36 11.92 22.36
N THR A 137 -15.16 12.38 21.39
CA THR A 137 -16.28 11.60 20.83
C THR A 137 -16.02 11.13 19.40
N LEU A 138 -16.36 9.87 19.13
CA LEU A 138 -16.55 9.29 17.80
C LEU A 138 -18.06 9.04 17.57
N ILE A 139 -18.60 9.43 16.42
CA ILE A 139 -20.01 9.30 16.06
C ILE A 139 -20.11 8.51 14.76
N LEU A 140 -20.95 7.47 14.72
CA LEU A 140 -21.24 6.73 13.49
C LEU A 140 -22.74 6.76 13.20
N GLY A 141 -23.10 7.30 12.03
CA GLY A 141 -24.47 7.61 11.64
C GLY A 141 -24.99 6.75 10.49
N VAL A 142 -26.28 6.44 10.49
CA VAL A 142 -26.97 5.84 9.36
C VAL A 142 -28.37 6.44 9.14
N GLY A 143 -28.62 6.87 7.90
CA GLY A 143 -29.86 7.42 7.36
C GLY A 143 -30.70 6.28 6.77
N THR A 144 -31.66 5.77 7.53
CA THR A 144 -32.36 4.52 7.22
C THR A 144 -33.30 4.61 6.01
N ASN A 145 -33.78 5.81 5.67
CA ASN A 145 -34.59 6.06 4.47
C ASN A 145 -33.77 6.64 3.31
N THR A 146 -32.74 7.44 3.60
CA THR A 146 -31.91 8.13 2.59
C THR A 146 -30.79 7.25 2.01
N ARG A 147 -30.46 6.12 2.66
CA ARG A 147 -29.29 5.26 2.32
C ARG A 147 -27.96 6.00 2.36
N THR A 148 -27.80 6.84 3.39
CA THR A 148 -26.60 7.64 3.63
C THR A 148 -25.99 7.30 4.98
N ASN A 149 -24.68 7.13 5.07
CA ASN A 149 -23.96 6.85 6.31
C ASN A 149 -22.96 7.95 6.62
N GLY A 150 -22.52 8.05 7.88
CA GLY A 150 -21.58 9.08 8.31
C GLY A 150 -20.63 8.56 9.39
N VAL A 151 -19.42 9.11 9.41
CA VAL A 151 -18.49 9.01 10.54
C VAL A 151 -18.06 10.42 10.87
N TYR A 152 -18.20 10.81 12.13
CA TYR A 152 -17.88 12.15 12.63
C TYR A 152 -17.14 12.06 13.94
N CYS A 153 -16.40 13.10 14.32
CA CYS A 153 -15.63 13.08 15.55
C CYS A 153 -15.32 14.47 16.11
N GLY A 154 -15.05 14.50 17.41
CA GLY A 154 -14.37 15.63 18.05
C GLY A 154 -13.00 15.85 17.41
N ASN A 155 -12.52 17.10 17.39
CA ASN A 155 -11.31 17.46 16.63
C ASN A 155 -10.04 16.72 17.10
N ASP A 156 -9.99 16.34 18.37
CA ASP A 156 -8.93 15.50 18.94
C ASP A 156 -9.01 14.04 18.46
N VAL A 157 -10.20 13.44 18.47
CA VAL A 157 -10.45 12.09 17.95
C VAL A 157 -10.18 12.02 16.44
N CYS A 158 -10.67 12.98 15.65
CA CYS A 158 -10.40 13.02 14.21
C CYS A 158 -8.90 13.15 13.90
N GLN A 159 -8.14 13.86 14.74
CA GLN A 159 -6.70 14.04 14.58
C GLN A 159 -5.91 12.77 14.91
N ASP A 160 -6.28 12.06 15.98
CA ASP A 160 -5.59 10.85 16.42
C ASP A 160 -5.96 9.62 15.57
N LEU A 161 -7.17 9.59 15.00
CA LEU A 161 -7.64 8.55 14.08
C LEU A 161 -7.37 8.84 12.60
N ASP A 162 -6.94 10.05 12.21
CA ASP A 162 -6.71 10.46 10.80
C ASP A 162 -7.97 10.37 9.90
N ILE A 163 -9.15 10.66 10.47
CA ILE A 163 -10.47 10.56 9.81
C ILE A 163 -11.20 11.91 9.64
N PHE A 164 -10.47 13.02 9.64
CA PHE A 164 -11.04 14.33 9.27
C PHE A 164 -11.63 14.31 7.85
N GLU A 165 -10.86 13.74 6.91
CA GLU A 165 -11.18 13.56 5.50
C GLU A 165 -10.23 12.47 4.91
N GLY A 166 -10.49 12.00 3.69
CA GLY A 166 -9.57 11.12 2.95
C GLY A 166 -9.67 9.62 3.27
N PRO A 167 -8.65 8.82 2.89
CA PRO A 167 -8.81 7.37 2.66
C PRO A 167 -9.25 6.56 3.87
N HIS A 168 -8.88 6.97 5.09
CA HIS A 168 -9.31 6.28 6.31
C HIS A 168 -10.78 6.57 6.66
N LEU A 169 -11.24 7.80 6.43
CA LEU A 169 -12.67 8.14 6.51
C LEU A 169 -13.47 7.36 5.46
N ASP A 170 -13.00 7.35 4.20
CA ASP A 170 -13.65 6.63 3.10
C ASP A 170 -13.74 5.12 3.38
N ALA A 171 -12.65 4.50 3.87
CA ALA A 171 -12.65 3.09 4.26
C ALA A 171 -13.59 2.79 5.44
N SER A 172 -13.66 3.69 6.43
CA SER A 172 -14.57 3.58 7.58
C SER A 172 -16.04 3.69 7.15
N LEU A 173 -16.34 4.53 6.15
CA LEU A 173 -17.66 4.63 5.53
C LEU A 173 -17.99 3.39 4.70
N GLU A 174 -17.09 2.92 3.83
CA GLU A 174 -17.32 1.75 2.96
C GLU A 174 -17.53 0.46 3.77
N ALA A 175 -16.77 0.27 4.86
CA ALA A 175 -16.89 -0.90 5.74
C ALA A 175 -18.31 -1.16 6.27
N MET A 176 -19.13 -0.11 6.42
CA MET A 176 -20.51 -0.26 6.89
C MET A 176 -21.49 -0.67 5.79
N LYS A 177 -21.24 -0.22 4.55
CA LYS A 177 -22.22 -0.24 3.44
C LYS A 177 -22.73 -1.63 3.14
N ASP A 178 -21.83 -2.60 3.17
CA ASP A 178 -22.14 -3.97 2.80
C ASP A 178 -23.13 -4.64 3.76
N SER A 179 -22.99 -4.35 5.07
CA SER A 179 -23.95 -4.75 6.08
C SER A 179 -25.26 -3.97 5.99
N PHE A 180 -25.24 -2.70 5.59
CA PHE A 180 -26.45 -1.89 5.35
C PHE A 180 -27.24 -2.36 4.12
N ARG A 181 -26.58 -2.77 3.03
CA ARG A 181 -27.21 -3.43 1.86
C ARG A 181 -27.95 -4.72 2.24
N ARG A 182 -27.46 -5.41 3.28
CA ARG A 182 -28.10 -6.60 3.90
C ARG A 182 -29.13 -6.27 5.00
N GLY A 183 -29.40 -5.00 5.27
CA GLY A 183 -30.33 -4.54 6.31
C GLY A 183 -29.82 -4.70 7.75
N ASN A 184 -28.53 -5.00 7.95
CA ASN A 184 -27.92 -5.21 9.26
C ASN A 184 -27.20 -3.95 9.75
N PHE A 185 -27.98 -2.95 10.18
CA PHE A 185 -27.48 -1.65 10.63
C PHE A 185 -26.55 -1.76 11.85
N ALA A 186 -26.88 -2.62 12.81
CA ALA A 186 -26.05 -2.81 14.01
C ALA A 186 -24.64 -3.33 13.67
N ASN A 187 -24.54 -4.29 12.75
CA ASN A 187 -23.25 -4.83 12.34
C ASN A 187 -22.44 -3.83 11.50
N GLY A 188 -23.07 -3.15 10.54
CA GLY A 188 -22.39 -2.17 9.68
C GLY A 188 -21.80 -1.01 10.49
N LEU A 189 -22.54 -0.48 11.47
CA LEU A 189 -22.04 0.57 12.36
C LEU A 189 -20.83 0.10 13.20
N VAL A 190 -20.87 -1.11 13.75
CA VAL A 190 -19.75 -1.68 14.52
C VAL A 190 -18.55 -2.03 13.61
N GLU A 191 -18.78 -2.41 12.35
CA GLU A 191 -17.72 -2.60 11.35
C GLU A 191 -17.03 -1.27 11.01
N GLY A 192 -17.78 -0.20 10.79
CA GLY A 192 -17.24 1.16 10.62
C GLY A 192 -16.41 1.60 11.82
N ALA A 193 -16.88 1.34 13.05
CA ALA A 193 -16.16 1.71 14.27
C ALA A 193 -14.84 0.95 14.44
N LYS A 194 -14.78 -0.34 14.06
CA LYS A 194 -13.55 -1.14 14.06
C LYS A 194 -12.52 -0.60 13.07
N VAL A 195 -12.98 -0.18 11.90
CA VAL A 195 -12.12 0.36 10.83
C VAL A 195 -11.63 1.76 11.19
N ALA A 196 -12.50 2.62 11.72
CA ALA A 196 -12.12 3.94 12.22
C ALA A 196 -11.07 3.87 13.34
N ALA A 197 -11.13 2.87 14.22
CA ALA A 197 -10.16 2.69 15.32
C ALA A 197 -8.74 2.25 14.88
N ASP A 198 -8.58 1.68 13.68
CA ASP A 198 -7.28 1.19 13.20
C ASP A 198 -6.37 2.35 12.78
N THR A 199 -5.71 2.97 13.76
CA THR A 199 -4.77 4.10 13.57
C THR A 199 -3.59 3.83 12.63
N GLU A 200 -3.34 2.58 12.26
CA GLU A 200 -2.35 2.23 11.23
C GLU A 200 -2.97 2.15 9.83
N LEU A 201 -4.29 1.97 9.71
CA LEU A 201 -4.97 1.81 8.42
C LEU A 201 -4.85 3.05 7.54
N GLY A 202 -5.07 4.26 8.06
CA GLY A 202 -4.88 5.50 7.28
C GLY A 202 -3.47 5.61 6.70
N ALA A 203 -2.45 5.22 7.46
CA ALA A 203 -1.07 5.17 6.97
C ALA A 203 -0.83 4.04 5.97
N ARG A 204 -1.45 2.86 6.13
CA ARG A 204 -1.34 1.74 5.18
C ARG A 204 -2.06 2.05 3.87
N LEU A 205 -3.30 2.57 3.93
CA LEU A 205 -4.06 3.04 2.78
C LEU A 205 -3.38 4.22 2.10
N ALA A 206 -2.79 5.16 2.83
CA ALA A 206 -1.98 6.22 2.22
C ALA A 206 -0.66 5.66 1.62
N GLU A 207 -0.07 4.59 2.15
CA GLU A 207 1.09 3.92 1.54
C GLU A 207 0.70 3.02 0.35
N GLU A 208 -0.51 2.46 0.31
CA GLU A 208 -1.08 1.63 -0.77
C GLU A 208 -1.66 2.48 -1.91
N GLN A 209 -2.41 3.53 -1.58
CA GLN A 209 -2.82 4.56 -2.52
C GLN A 209 -1.60 5.33 -3.03
N ALA A 210 -0.60 5.66 -2.20
CA ALA A 210 0.71 6.08 -2.72
C ALA A 210 1.54 4.95 -3.36
N ARG A 211 1.02 3.73 -3.56
CA ARG A 211 1.61 2.69 -4.42
C ARG A 211 0.85 2.57 -5.74
N GLU A 212 -0.49 2.61 -5.74
CA GLU A 212 -1.29 2.80 -6.97
C GLU A 212 -0.98 4.17 -7.61
N ASP A 213 -0.97 5.26 -6.85
CA ASP A 213 -0.55 6.59 -7.29
C ASP A 213 0.97 6.66 -7.58
N ARG A 214 1.80 5.73 -7.10
CA ARG A 214 3.20 5.66 -7.59
C ARG A 214 3.28 5.11 -9.00
N ASN A 215 2.28 4.35 -9.44
CA ASN A 215 2.12 3.93 -10.82
C ASN A 215 1.38 4.99 -11.66
N ALA A 216 0.66 5.94 -11.05
CA ALA A 216 -0.13 6.97 -11.73
C ALA A 216 0.38 8.42 -11.59
N MET A 217 1.42 8.70 -10.78
CA MET A 217 1.75 10.08 -10.39
C MET A 217 3.25 10.33 -10.11
N LEU A 218 4.02 10.56 -11.18
CA LEU A 218 5.22 11.43 -11.16
C LEU A 218 4.82 12.92 -10.98
N GLY A 219 4.05 13.24 -9.92
CA GLY A 219 3.21 14.45 -9.89
C GLY A 219 2.89 15.06 -8.51
N ILE A 220 3.92 15.58 -7.82
CA ILE A 220 3.85 16.69 -6.83
C ILE A 220 2.83 16.55 -5.66
N GLY A 221 3.37 16.15 -4.51
CA GLY A 221 2.70 15.97 -3.22
C GLY A 221 1.97 17.16 -2.55
N ALA A 222 1.33 16.82 -1.42
CA ALA A 222 0.72 17.74 -0.45
C ALA A 222 1.35 17.62 0.95
N VAL A 223 1.19 18.65 1.80
CA VAL A 223 1.71 18.73 3.17
C VAL A 223 0.64 19.35 4.08
N GLY A 224 0.38 18.75 5.25
CA GLY A 224 -0.55 19.26 6.28
C GLY A 224 -0.05 19.06 7.73
N VAL A 225 -0.56 19.86 8.69
CA VAL A 225 -0.13 19.99 10.10
C VAL A 225 -1.32 20.52 10.95
N GLY A 226 -1.64 20.09 12.18
CA GLY A 226 -1.07 19.04 13.05
C GLY A 226 -0.71 19.55 14.47
N ALA A 227 -1.55 19.34 15.50
CA ALA A 227 -1.44 19.98 16.82
C ALA A 227 -1.02 19.06 18.00
N ALA A 228 0.20 19.31 18.50
CA ALA A 228 0.54 19.58 19.91
C ALA A 228 -0.10 18.76 21.06
N GLY A 229 0.38 17.53 21.28
CA GLY A 229 0.06 16.73 22.48
C GLY A 229 0.52 15.29 22.28
N VAL A 230 -0.44 14.39 22.04
CA VAL A 230 -0.22 13.01 21.54
C VAL A 230 0.62 13.04 20.26
N GLY A 231 0.39 14.04 19.41
CA GLY A 231 1.16 14.30 18.19
C GLY A 231 2.67 14.42 18.39
N ALA A 232 3.19 14.71 19.59
CA ALA A 232 4.63 14.72 19.84
C ALA A 232 5.26 13.32 19.72
N ALA A 233 4.58 12.27 20.17
CA ALA A 233 5.07 10.90 20.08
C ALA A 233 4.95 10.35 18.65
N ALA A 234 3.82 10.58 17.98
CA ALA A 234 3.63 10.22 16.57
C ALA A 234 4.60 10.98 15.66
N TRP A 235 4.78 12.29 15.86
CA TRP A 235 5.79 13.09 15.16
C TRP A 235 7.20 12.61 15.45
N GLN A 236 7.54 12.24 16.69
CA GLN A 236 8.85 11.64 16.99
C GLN A 236 9.06 10.29 16.31
N ARG A 237 8.04 9.42 16.23
CA ARG A 237 8.10 8.14 15.48
C ARG A 237 8.27 8.40 13.98
N ARG A 238 7.46 9.27 13.38
CA ARG A 238 7.56 9.67 11.96
C ARG A 238 8.91 10.31 11.66
N LYS A 239 9.38 11.21 12.52
CA LYS A 239 10.71 11.83 12.44
C LYS A 239 11.81 10.78 12.52
N LYS A 240 11.76 9.83 13.45
CA LYS A 240 12.71 8.71 13.52
C LYS A 240 12.69 7.84 12.27
N LYS A 241 11.51 7.49 11.72
CA LYS A 241 11.37 6.75 10.44
C LYS A 241 12.05 7.53 9.31
N LEU A 242 11.68 8.81 9.11
CA LEU A 242 12.25 9.67 8.07
C LEU A 242 13.77 9.90 8.23
N THR A 243 14.27 10.11 9.44
CA THR A 243 15.71 10.25 9.72
C THR A 243 16.45 8.93 9.44
N ALA A 244 15.91 7.78 9.86
CA ALA A 244 16.52 6.48 9.61
C ALA A 244 16.56 6.15 8.10
N THR A 245 15.46 6.37 7.38
CA THR A 245 15.40 6.23 5.93
C THR A 245 16.38 7.18 5.24
N ALA A 246 16.43 8.47 5.62
CA ALA A 246 17.40 9.40 5.05
C ALA A 246 18.86 9.00 5.34
N LYS A 247 19.16 8.47 6.54
CA LYS A 247 20.50 7.95 6.84
C LYS A 247 20.87 6.75 5.99
N GLN A 248 19.94 5.81 5.80
CA GLN A 248 20.13 4.65 4.93
C GLN A 248 20.34 5.09 3.47
N GLN A 249 19.43 5.89 2.92
CA GLN A 249 19.51 6.40 1.55
C GLN A 249 20.79 7.20 1.30
N PHE A 250 21.22 8.04 2.25
CA PHE A 250 22.48 8.78 2.15
C PHE A 250 23.73 7.89 2.25
N TYR A 251 23.67 6.79 3.01
CA TYR A 251 24.74 5.78 3.05
C TYR A 251 24.83 5.02 1.72
N GLU A 252 23.70 4.56 1.17
CA GLU A 252 23.64 3.92 -0.15
C GLU A 252 24.11 4.88 -1.25
N LEU A 253 23.71 6.15 -1.19
CA LEU A 253 24.17 7.21 -2.08
C LEU A 253 25.67 7.45 -1.96
N SER A 254 26.22 7.58 -0.75
CA SER A 254 27.66 7.78 -0.53
C SER A 254 28.52 6.62 -1.03
N THR A 255 27.99 5.40 -1.00
CA THR A 255 28.70 4.18 -1.41
C THR A 255 28.57 3.89 -2.91
N ARG A 256 27.34 3.80 -3.43
CA ARG A 256 27.07 3.42 -4.83
C ARG A 256 27.32 4.55 -5.83
N TYR A 257 27.21 5.82 -5.45
CA TYR A 257 27.47 6.94 -6.37
C TYR A 257 28.88 6.87 -6.95
N SER A 258 29.89 6.58 -6.13
CA SER A 258 31.29 6.49 -6.57
C SER A 258 31.51 5.31 -7.52
N GLU A 259 30.86 4.18 -7.26
CA GLU A 259 30.93 2.97 -8.08
C GLU A 259 30.29 3.21 -9.47
N LEU A 260 29.09 3.76 -9.50
CA LEU A 260 28.38 4.14 -10.74
C LEU A 260 29.15 5.20 -11.53
N SER A 261 29.71 6.22 -10.86
CA SER A 261 30.52 7.26 -11.50
C SER A 261 31.77 6.70 -12.20
N GLN A 262 32.43 5.70 -11.60
CA GLN A 262 33.62 5.08 -12.19
C GLN A 262 33.34 4.26 -13.45
N ARG A 263 32.10 3.75 -13.61
CA ARG A 263 31.69 2.98 -14.80
C ARG A 263 30.85 3.77 -15.80
N LEU A 264 30.51 5.02 -15.51
CA LEU A 264 29.65 5.87 -16.33
C LEU A 264 30.15 5.99 -17.78
N ASP A 265 31.46 6.23 -17.99
CA ASP A 265 32.04 6.31 -19.34
C ASP A 265 31.87 5.00 -20.13
N ALA A 266 32.04 3.85 -19.47
CA ALA A 266 31.85 2.54 -20.09
C ALA A 266 30.37 2.26 -20.42
N LEU A 267 29.44 2.76 -19.60
CA LEU A 267 28.01 2.68 -19.84
C LEU A 267 27.56 3.62 -20.96
N ASP A 268 28.11 4.83 -21.05
CA ASP A 268 27.80 5.77 -22.13
C ASP A 268 28.32 5.25 -23.48
N ILE A 269 29.52 4.65 -23.51
CA ILE A 269 30.03 3.91 -24.68
C ILE A 269 29.09 2.75 -25.02
N ARG A 270 28.64 1.96 -24.02
CA ARG A 270 27.71 0.84 -24.22
C ARG A 270 26.39 1.30 -24.83
N ALA A 271 25.73 2.30 -24.25
CA ALA A 271 24.47 2.87 -24.73
C ALA A 271 24.58 3.43 -26.16
N ASN A 272 25.68 4.11 -26.47
CA ASN A 272 25.94 4.63 -27.82
C ASN A 272 26.36 3.55 -28.84
N SER A 273 26.87 2.40 -28.38
CA SER A 273 27.20 1.25 -29.24
C SER A 273 25.99 0.40 -29.65
N LEU A 274 24.83 0.58 -28.98
CA LEU A 274 23.60 -0.13 -29.33
C LEU A 274 23.13 0.25 -30.74
N SER A 275 22.81 -0.77 -31.53
CA SER A 275 22.67 -0.68 -32.98
C SER A 275 21.38 -1.30 -33.52
N SER A 276 20.66 -2.07 -32.70
CA SER A 276 19.41 -2.72 -33.09
C SER A 276 18.27 -1.72 -33.34
N PRO A 277 17.20 -2.12 -34.07
CA PRO A 277 16.03 -1.26 -34.28
C PRO A 277 15.32 -0.81 -32.99
N LEU A 278 15.44 -1.59 -31.91
CA LEU A 278 14.90 -1.26 -30.58
C LEU A 278 15.69 -0.14 -29.90
N ALA A 279 17.00 -0.03 -30.17
CA ALA A 279 17.83 1.09 -29.76
C ALA A 279 17.61 2.30 -30.69
N ASN A 280 16.48 2.98 -30.51
CA ASN A 280 16.05 4.10 -31.36
C ASN A 280 16.45 5.48 -30.78
N ALA A 281 15.90 6.56 -31.34
CA ALA A 281 16.19 7.92 -30.88
C ALA A 281 15.62 8.21 -29.47
N GLU A 282 14.47 7.64 -29.12
CA GLU A 282 13.82 7.79 -27.82
C GLU A 282 14.68 7.19 -26.71
N LEU A 283 15.17 5.95 -26.89
CA LEU A 283 16.09 5.32 -25.93
C LEU A 283 17.35 6.17 -25.67
N ARG A 284 17.93 6.75 -26.72
CA ARG A 284 19.12 7.63 -26.61
C ARG A 284 18.80 8.97 -25.94
N SER A 285 17.59 9.49 -26.14
CA SER A 285 17.10 10.67 -25.44
C SER A 285 16.96 10.40 -23.94
N GLN A 286 16.27 9.32 -23.55
CA GLN A 286 16.13 8.91 -22.15
C GLN A 286 17.49 8.68 -21.48
N TRP A 287 18.40 7.93 -22.12
CA TRP A 287 19.76 7.73 -21.61
C TRP A 287 20.50 9.05 -21.38
N THR A 288 20.41 10.00 -22.33
CA THR A 288 21.05 11.31 -22.21
C THR A 288 20.54 12.08 -21.00
N THR A 289 19.22 12.14 -20.81
CA THR A 289 18.60 12.78 -19.64
C THR A 289 19.07 12.14 -18.33
N ILE A 290 19.00 10.82 -18.21
CA ILE A 290 19.36 10.08 -16.99
C ILE A 290 20.84 10.28 -16.64
N ARG A 291 21.73 10.19 -17.64
CA ARG A 291 23.17 10.46 -17.47
C ARG A 291 23.42 11.89 -17.00
N ASP A 292 22.77 12.87 -17.61
CA ASP A 292 22.99 14.28 -17.30
C ASP A 292 22.41 14.64 -15.92
N GLU A 293 21.29 14.04 -15.50
CA GLU A 293 20.78 14.12 -14.13
C GLU A 293 21.71 13.47 -13.10
N PHE A 294 22.28 12.31 -13.43
CA PHE A 294 23.26 11.62 -12.58
C PHE A 294 24.58 12.40 -12.47
N LEU A 295 25.08 13.01 -13.54
CA LEU A 295 26.24 13.90 -13.48
C LEU A 295 25.99 15.13 -12.59
N ASN A 296 24.76 15.67 -12.59
CA ASN A 296 24.35 16.75 -11.70
C ASN A 296 24.12 16.30 -10.24
N LEU A 297 24.07 14.99 -9.97
CA LEU A 297 23.87 14.45 -8.63
C LEU A 297 24.98 14.85 -7.66
N ASN A 298 26.24 14.92 -8.11
CA ASN A 298 27.36 15.39 -7.28
C ASN A 298 27.10 16.78 -6.68
N ASN A 299 26.59 17.71 -7.48
CA ASN A 299 26.30 19.07 -7.06
C ASN A 299 25.12 19.10 -6.06
N ARG A 300 24.08 18.28 -6.32
CA ARG A 300 22.93 18.11 -5.43
C ARG A 300 23.33 17.50 -4.08
N VAL A 301 24.20 16.50 -4.07
CA VAL A 301 24.74 15.84 -2.86
C VAL A 301 25.65 16.77 -2.08
N GLY A 302 26.57 17.47 -2.75
CA GLY A 302 27.42 18.48 -2.11
C GLY A 302 26.61 19.58 -1.42
N ALA A 303 25.54 20.06 -2.06
CA ALA A 303 24.63 21.05 -1.50
C ALA A 303 23.81 20.59 -0.27
N LEU A 304 23.79 19.27 0.04
CA LEU A 304 23.21 18.78 1.29
C LEU A 304 24.03 19.21 2.51
N ASN A 305 25.36 19.34 2.35
CA ASN A 305 26.34 19.51 3.44
C ASN A 305 26.21 18.46 4.56
N LEU A 306 25.89 17.21 4.19
CA LEU A 306 25.78 16.08 5.12
C LEU A 306 27.04 15.21 5.09
N THR A 307 27.29 14.51 6.20
CA THR A 307 28.31 13.46 6.31
C THR A 307 27.68 12.19 6.91
N LEU A 308 28.34 11.03 6.81
CA LEU A 308 27.90 9.81 7.49
C LEU A 308 27.82 9.96 9.03
N THR A 309 28.49 10.97 9.58
CA THR A 309 28.51 11.33 11.01
C THR A 309 27.59 12.50 11.37
N SER A 310 26.84 13.05 10.41
CA SER A 310 25.88 14.14 10.66
C SER A 310 24.74 13.74 11.59
N ASP A 311 24.16 14.72 12.28
CA ASP A 311 23.20 14.45 13.35
C ASP A 311 21.77 14.14 12.85
N ASP A 312 20.94 13.58 13.72
CA ASP A 312 19.55 13.20 13.42
C ASP A 312 18.67 14.38 12.96
N LYS A 313 19.00 15.60 13.38
CA LYS A 313 18.27 16.84 13.07
C LYS A 313 18.69 17.38 11.70
N GLU A 314 19.97 17.29 11.32
CA GLU A 314 20.47 17.58 9.99
C GLU A 314 19.85 16.63 8.95
N PHE A 315 19.91 15.32 9.20
CA PHE A 315 19.27 14.32 8.34
C PHE A 315 17.75 14.53 8.23
N TYR A 316 17.07 14.81 9.34
CA TYR A 316 15.64 15.13 9.29
C TYR A 316 15.35 16.39 8.47
N ALA A 317 16.14 17.45 8.61
CA ALA A 317 15.94 18.71 7.87
C ALA A 317 16.17 18.55 6.36
N LYS A 318 16.91 17.52 5.94
CA LYS A 318 17.29 17.26 4.54
C LYS A 318 16.65 16.00 3.93
N HIS A 319 15.74 15.32 4.63
CA HIS A 319 15.24 14.01 4.22
C HIS A 319 14.64 13.98 2.80
N LYS A 320 13.90 15.02 2.39
CA LYS A 320 13.32 15.11 1.04
C LYS A 320 14.40 15.24 -0.05
N GLN A 321 15.43 16.04 0.20
CA GLN A 321 16.53 16.23 -0.73
C GLN A 321 17.41 14.98 -0.82
N VAL A 322 17.59 14.26 0.29
CA VAL A 322 18.26 12.95 0.31
C VAL A 322 17.47 11.92 -0.48
N ALA A 323 16.15 11.82 -0.26
CA ALA A 323 15.28 10.89 -0.99
C ALA A 323 15.31 11.15 -2.50
N SER A 324 15.16 12.41 -2.93
CA SER A 324 15.23 12.81 -4.35
C SER A 324 16.62 12.59 -4.97
N ALA A 325 17.70 12.64 -4.18
CA ALA A 325 19.05 12.33 -4.65
C ALA A 325 19.28 10.80 -4.77
N HIS A 326 18.70 10.02 -3.85
CA HIS A 326 18.68 8.56 -3.89
C HIS A 326 17.81 8.01 -5.03
N GLU A 327 16.69 8.67 -5.34
CA GLU A 327 15.86 8.38 -6.51
C GLU A 327 16.65 8.50 -7.82
N THR A 328 17.38 9.60 -8.05
CA THR A 328 18.26 9.73 -9.23
C THR A 328 19.37 8.66 -9.29
N LEU A 329 19.85 8.17 -8.14
CA LEU A 329 20.81 7.05 -8.06
C LEU A 329 20.16 5.72 -8.47
N GLU A 330 18.94 5.44 -8.00
CA GLU A 330 18.16 4.26 -8.39
C GLU A 330 17.80 4.29 -9.88
N SER A 331 17.33 5.44 -10.39
CA SER A 331 17.05 5.66 -11.81
C SER A 331 18.27 5.37 -12.69
N MET A 332 19.47 5.83 -12.29
CA MET A 332 20.72 5.51 -12.98
C MET A 332 21.08 4.01 -12.89
N SER A 333 20.86 3.38 -11.74
CA SER A 333 21.15 1.96 -11.53
C SER A 333 20.24 1.05 -12.36
N ASN A 334 18.94 1.37 -12.46
CA ASN A 334 18.00 0.65 -13.31
C ASN A 334 18.32 0.87 -14.79
N ALA A 335 18.65 2.11 -15.18
CA ALA A 335 19.05 2.44 -16.55
C ALA A 335 20.32 1.70 -16.98
N GLU A 336 21.28 1.52 -16.07
CA GLU A 336 22.42 0.64 -16.31
C GLU A 336 21.98 -0.81 -16.57
N ASP A 337 21.18 -1.41 -15.70
CA ASP A 337 20.73 -2.81 -15.85
C ASP A 337 19.95 -3.01 -17.17
N ASN A 338 19.16 -2.02 -17.56
CA ASN A 338 18.38 -2.02 -18.80
C ASN A 338 19.24 -1.83 -20.07
N ILE A 339 20.24 -0.94 -20.05
CA ILE A 339 21.24 -0.81 -21.13
C ILE A 339 22.12 -2.06 -21.22
N ASN A 340 22.45 -2.69 -20.08
CA ASN A 340 23.20 -3.94 -20.02
C ASN A 340 22.40 -5.08 -20.64
N LEU A 341 21.10 -5.21 -20.31
CA LEU A 341 20.19 -6.17 -20.95
C LEU A 341 20.17 -5.99 -22.47
N MET A 342 19.99 -4.76 -22.96
CA MET A 342 20.02 -4.46 -24.40
C MET A 342 21.34 -4.88 -25.05
N PHE A 343 22.47 -4.55 -24.42
CA PHE A 343 23.79 -4.89 -24.94
C PHE A 343 24.03 -6.41 -24.97
N GLU A 344 23.63 -7.15 -23.95
CA GLU A 344 23.73 -8.61 -23.90
C GLU A 344 22.84 -9.29 -24.95
N LEU A 345 21.64 -8.76 -25.18
CA LEU A 345 20.74 -9.20 -26.26
C LEU A 345 21.37 -8.97 -27.64
N GLU A 346 21.94 -7.80 -27.91
CA GLU A 346 22.65 -7.53 -29.17
C GLU A 346 23.87 -8.46 -29.34
N ASN A 347 24.67 -8.67 -28.29
CA ASN A 347 25.92 -9.45 -28.33
C ASN A 347 25.75 -10.97 -28.22
N GLY A 348 24.52 -11.49 -28.21
CA GLY A 348 24.28 -12.93 -28.36
C GLY A 348 24.15 -13.73 -27.07
N ASP A 349 23.89 -13.10 -25.92
CA ASP A 349 23.63 -13.84 -24.67
C ASP A 349 22.36 -14.68 -24.80
N GLN A 350 22.53 -16.00 -24.88
CA GLN A 350 21.43 -16.94 -25.08
C GLN A 350 20.45 -16.95 -23.90
N ILE A 351 20.92 -16.75 -22.67
CA ILE A 351 20.08 -16.79 -21.46
C ILE A 351 19.18 -15.55 -21.41
N LYS A 352 19.72 -14.37 -21.74
CA LYS A 352 18.94 -13.12 -21.82
C LYS A 352 17.97 -13.17 -23.02
N ARG A 353 18.42 -13.63 -24.18
CA ARG A 353 17.58 -13.82 -25.38
C ARG A 353 16.42 -14.79 -25.14
N GLU A 354 16.68 -15.94 -24.52
CA GLU A 354 15.64 -16.91 -24.17
C GLU A 354 14.65 -16.35 -23.16
N ARG A 355 15.15 -15.66 -22.11
CA ARG A 355 14.31 -15.04 -21.08
C ARG A 355 13.35 -14.02 -21.67
N GLU A 356 13.85 -13.13 -22.53
CA GLU A 356 13.02 -12.08 -23.15
C GLU A 356 11.92 -12.70 -24.02
N LEU A 357 12.24 -13.71 -24.84
CA LEU A 357 11.25 -14.44 -25.64
C LEU A 357 10.24 -15.22 -24.79
N ARG A 358 10.65 -15.78 -23.65
CA ARG A 358 9.74 -16.43 -22.70
C ARG A 358 8.77 -15.41 -22.07
N SER A 359 9.24 -14.22 -21.71
CA SER A 359 8.40 -13.13 -21.21
C SER A 359 7.40 -12.64 -22.25
N ILE A 360 7.78 -12.55 -23.53
CA ILE A 360 6.81 -12.30 -24.63
C ILE A 360 5.82 -13.46 -24.76
N LYS A 361 6.29 -14.72 -24.74
CA LYS A 361 5.41 -15.89 -24.88
C LYS A 361 4.38 -16.00 -23.75
N GLN A 362 4.75 -15.65 -22.51
CA GLN A 362 3.82 -15.63 -21.38
C GLN A 362 2.71 -14.59 -21.60
N ASP A 363 3.09 -13.36 -21.96
CA ASP A 363 2.15 -12.25 -22.24
C ASP A 363 1.21 -12.58 -23.43
N LEU A 364 1.73 -13.20 -24.49
CA LEU A 364 0.93 -13.73 -25.60
C LEU A 364 -0.04 -14.84 -25.16
N SER A 365 0.36 -15.72 -24.23
CA SER A 365 -0.48 -16.82 -23.75
C SER A 365 -1.70 -16.29 -22.97
N GLU A 366 -1.49 -15.24 -22.18
CA GLU A 366 -2.55 -14.55 -21.44
C GLU A 366 -3.48 -13.78 -22.38
N ALA A 367 -2.91 -13.03 -23.34
CA ALA A 367 -3.68 -12.35 -24.37
C ALA A 367 -4.55 -13.31 -25.19
N LEU A 368 -4.01 -14.46 -25.59
CA LEU A 368 -4.73 -15.48 -26.37
C LEU A 368 -5.85 -16.17 -25.57
N PHE A 369 -5.81 -16.12 -24.24
CA PHE A 369 -6.86 -16.66 -23.38
C PHE A 369 -8.03 -15.68 -23.23
N GLU A 370 -7.75 -14.37 -23.10
CA GLU A 370 -8.78 -13.35 -22.82
C GLU A 370 -9.30 -12.60 -24.05
N VAL A 371 -8.46 -12.31 -25.04
CA VAL A 371 -8.87 -11.50 -26.20
C VAL A 371 -9.99 -12.20 -26.97
N ARG A 372 -11.04 -11.45 -27.32
CA ARG A 372 -12.22 -11.96 -28.06
C ARG A 372 -12.21 -11.54 -29.54
N ASN A 373 -11.45 -10.51 -29.90
CA ASN A 373 -11.32 -10.03 -31.26
C ASN A 373 -10.65 -11.09 -32.17
N ARG A 374 -11.40 -11.63 -33.14
CA ARG A 374 -10.92 -12.74 -34.01
C ARG A 374 -9.68 -12.39 -34.82
N GLU A 375 -9.56 -11.14 -35.25
CA GLU A 375 -8.42 -10.69 -36.05
C GLU A 375 -7.19 -10.49 -35.17
N ALA A 376 -7.35 -9.89 -33.98
CA ALA A 376 -6.27 -9.83 -33.00
C ALA A 376 -5.76 -11.23 -32.60
N ILE A 377 -6.66 -12.19 -32.32
CA ILE A 377 -6.28 -13.59 -32.02
C ILE A 377 -5.47 -14.20 -33.18
N ARG A 378 -5.88 -13.95 -34.44
CA ARG A 378 -5.16 -14.44 -35.63
C ARG A 378 -3.73 -13.87 -35.70
N GLN A 379 -3.57 -12.59 -35.38
CA GLN A 379 -2.27 -11.92 -35.36
C GLN A 379 -1.41 -12.37 -34.17
N LEU A 380 -1.96 -12.44 -32.95
CA LEU A 380 -1.26 -12.94 -31.75
C LEU A 380 -0.71 -14.36 -31.96
N LYS A 381 -1.45 -15.25 -32.63
CA LYS A 381 -0.95 -16.59 -33.00
C LYS A 381 0.19 -16.57 -34.03
N ASN A 382 0.20 -15.58 -34.92
CA ASN A 382 1.33 -15.36 -35.83
C ASN A 382 2.57 -14.90 -35.07
N VAL A 383 2.41 -13.99 -34.09
CA VAL A 383 3.51 -13.56 -33.20
C VAL A 383 4.02 -14.74 -32.35
N GLU A 384 3.13 -15.55 -31.78
CA GLU A 384 3.52 -16.76 -31.02
C GLU A 384 4.37 -17.70 -31.88
N ALA A 385 3.96 -17.97 -33.12
CA ALA A 385 4.74 -18.79 -34.05
C ALA A 385 6.10 -18.18 -34.41
N GLN A 386 6.22 -16.85 -34.51
CA GLN A 386 7.49 -16.14 -34.69
C GLN A 386 8.40 -16.28 -33.46
N VAL A 387 7.85 -16.09 -32.26
CA VAL A 387 8.56 -16.26 -30.98
C VAL A 387 9.08 -17.70 -30.86
N GLU A 388 8.25 -18.71 -31.11
CA GLU A 388 8.69 -20.11 -31.09
C GLU A 388 9.76 -20.43 -32.15
N ALA A 389 9.69 -19.80 -33.33
CA ALA A 389 10.72 -19.94 -34.35
C ALA A 389 12.05 -19.32 -33.90
N LEU A 390 12.02 -18.16 -33.26
CA LEU A 390 13.23 -17.50 -32.75
C LEU A 390 13.81 -18.18 -31.51
N MET A 391 12.96 -18.74 -30.64
CA MET A 391 13.40 -19.56 -29.50
C MET A 391 14.17 -20.84 -29.93
N ARG A 392 13.98 -21.32 -31.16
CA ARG A 392 14.74 -22.46 -31.72
C ARG A 392 16.11 -22.06 -32.25
N ASP A 393 16.38 -20.77 -32.46
CA ASP A 393 17.67 -20.25 -32.95
C ASP A 393 18.02 -18.92 -32.26
N LEU A 394 18.41 -19.02 -30.98
CA LEU A 394 18.84 -17.90 -30.15
C LEU A 394 20.17 -17.25 -30.63
N GLN A 395 20.84 -17.83 -31.62
CA GLN A 395 22.09 -17.34 -32.19
C GLN A 395 21.94 -16.81 -33.62
N ALA A 396 20.70 -16.69 -34.12
CA ALA A 396 20.41 -16.06 -35.38
C ALA A 396 21.12 -14.69 -35.49
N PRO A 397 21.85 -14.40 -36.59
CA PRO A 397 22.55 -13.13 -36.75
C PRO A 397 21.58 -11.96 -36.89
N ASP A 398 20.35 -12.21 -37.37
CA ASP A 398 19.25 -11.25 -37.47
C ASP A 398 18.28 -11.33 -36.27
N PHE A 399 18.72 -11.88 -35.12
CA PHE A 399 17.88 -12.05 -33.92
C PHE A 399 17.20 -10.76 -33.49
N MET A 400 17.94 -9.65 -33.42
CA MET A 400 17.39 -8.37 -32.95
C MET A 400 16.38 -7.77 -33.94
N ASP A 401 16.57 -7.95 -35.24
CA ASP A 401 15.60 -7.54 -36.26
C ASP A 401 14.32 -8.40 -36.20
N ARG A 402 14.44 -9.67 -35.79
CA ARG A 402 13.27 -10.54 -35.56
C ARG A 402 12.56 -10.19 -34.26
N LEU A 403 13.30 -9.90 -33.18
CA LEU A 403 12.73 -9.44 -31.92
C LEU A 403 11.98 -8.11 -32.10
N ALA A 404 12.55 -7.15 -32.82
CA ALA A 404 11.89 -5.89 -33.15
C ALA A 404 10.58 -6.10 -33.95
N ARG A 405 10.59 -7.02 -34.93
CA ARG A 405 9.37 -7.40 -35.67
C ARG A 405 8.33 -8.08 -34.77
N ILE A 406 8.72 -9.00 -33.90
CA ILE A 406 7.84 -9.64 -32.91
C ILE A 406 7.16 -8.59 -32.03
N VAL A 407 7.93 -7.64 -31.48
CA VAL A 407 7.42 -6.53 -30.65
C VAL A 407 6.44 -5.66 -31.44
N SER A 408 6.77 -5.31 -32.69
CA SER A 408 5.91 -4.48 -33.54
C SER A 408 4.60 -5.18 -33.94
N ASP A 409 4.67 -6.45 -34.33
CA ASP A 409 3.51 -7.26 -34.69
C ASP A 409 2.62 -7.49 -33.45
N GLN A 410 3.22 -7.68 -32.27
CA GLN A 410 2.47 -7.77 -31.01
C GLN A 410 1.77 -6.44 -30.68
N ALA A 411 2.46 -5.30 -30.83
CA ALA A 411 1.88 -3.98 -30.61
C ALA A 411 0.64 -3.77 -31.50
N HIS A 412 0.72 -4.14 -32.78
CA HIS A 412 -0.41 -4.06 -33.70
C HIS A 412 -1.56 -5.02 -33.35
N ALA A 413 -1.24 -6.24 -32.92
CA ALA A 413 -2.26 -7.21 -32.51
C ALA A 413 -2.99 -6.77 -31.21
N LEU A 414 -2.26 -6.20 -30.25
CA LEU A 414 -2.81 -5.68 -29.00
C LEU A 414 -3.56 -4.35 -29.18
N GLU A 415 -3.14 -3.52 -30.14
CA GLU A 415 -3.91 -2.36 -30.62
C GLU A 415 -5.30 -2.76 -31.17
N LEU A 416 -5.38 -3.88 -31.89
CA LEU A 416 -6.65 -4.41 -32.34
C LEU A 416 -7.46 -5.04 -31.20
N ALA A 417 -6.81 -5.69 -30.24
CA ALA A 417 -7.45 -6.25 -29.06
C ALA A 417 -8.05 -5.17 -28.14
N SER A 418 -7.37 -4.04 -27.96
CA SER A 418 -7.80 -2.95 -27.08
C SER A 418 -9.12 -2.31 -27.51
N ARG A 419 -9.53 -2.47 -28.78
CA ARG A 419 -10.80 -1.93 -29.30
C ARG A 419 -12.03 -2.65 -28.73
N ASP A 420 -11.85 -3.88 -28.25
CA ASP A 420 -12.89 -4.66 -27.58
C ASP A 420 -12.88 -4.44 -26.05
N MET A 421 -11.87 -3.74 -25.51
CA MET A 421 -11.75 -3.38 -24.09
C MET A 421 -12.53 -2.09 -23.81
N LYS A 422 -13.67 -2.23 -23.14
CA LYS A 422 -14.54 -1.09 -22.79
C LYS A 422 -13.85 -0.16 -21.79
N HIS A 423 -14.14 1.14 -21.85
CA HIS A 423 -13.65 2.19 -20.93
C HIS A 423 -12.15 2.50 -20.97
N LEU A 424 -11.32 1.62 -21.53
CA LEU A 424 -9.87 1.80 -21.62
C LEU A 424 -9.47 3.07 -22.40
N ASP A 425 -8.75 3.99 -21.76
CA ASP A 425 -8.11 5.17 -22.37
C ASP A 425 -6.58 5.02 -22.40
N ARG A 426 -6.08 4.42 -23.49
CA ARG A 426 -4.64 4.22 -23.70
C ARG A 426 -3.85 5.51 -23.93
N GLU A 427 -4.51 6.62 -24.23
CA GLU A 427 -3.82 7.90 -24.40
C GLU A 427 -3.57 8.57 -23.05
N ALA A 428 -4.52 8.46 -22.12
CA ALA A 428 -4.33 8.89 -20.73
C ALA A 428 -3.13 8.18 -20.08
N HIS A 429 -2.98 6.86 -20.30
CA HIS A 429 -1.87 6.07 -19.77
C HIS A 429 -0.55 6.17 -20.58
N ARG A 430 -0.42 7.09 -21.54
CA ARG A 430 0.79 7.22 -22.41
C ARG A 430 2.09 7.34 -21.60
N ASP A 431 2.04 8.05 -20.49
CA ASP A 431 3.21 8.41 -19.68
C ASP A 431 3.46 7.42 -18.53
N GLU A 432 2.56 6.44 -18.33
CA GLU A 432 2.73 5.33 -17.37
C GLU A 432 3.51 4.14 -17.95
N ARG A 433 3.92 4.21 -19.23
CA ARG A 433 4.74 3.15 -19.83
C ARG A 433 6.13 3.16 -19.20
N PRO A 434 6.65 2.00 -18.73
CA PRO A 434 7.99 1.91 -18.16
C PRO A 434 9.04 2.55 -19.06
N SER A 435 9.77 3.50 -18.49
CA SER A 435 10.90 4.22 -19.07
C SER A 435 12.21 3.51 -18.74
N LEU A 436 13.33 3.97 -19.31
CA LEU A 436 14.63 3.35 -19.06
C LEU A 436 15.05 3.34 -17.58
N THR A 437 14.46 4.18 -16.73
CA THR A 437 14.70 4.21 -15.27
C THR A 437 13.92 3.18 -14.48
N ASP A 438 12.98 2.46 -15.10
CA ASP A 438 12.05 1.58 -14.40
C ASP A 438 12.56 0.14 -14.38
N ARG A 439 12.29 -0.54 -13.26
CA ARG A 439 12.83 -1.88 -12.97
C ARG A 439 12.16 -2.99 -13.79
N ASP A 440 10.93 -2.77 -14.23
CA ASP A 440 10.17 -3.66 -15.10
C ASP A 440 10.24 -3.24 -16.58
N TRP A 441 11.11 -2.29 -16.92
CA TRP A 441 11.39 -1.93 -18.30
C TRP A 441 11.84 -3.13 -19.14
N ARG A 442 11.46 -3.09 -20.43
CA ARG A 442 11.79 -4.09 -21.43
C ARG A 442 12.11 -3.42 -22.77
N PRO A 443 12.97 -4.06 -23.60
CA PRO A 443 13.40 -3.56 -24.92
C PRO A 443 12.31 -3.02 -25.86
N GLY A 444 11.06 -3.45 -25.69
CA GLY A 444 9.95 -3.03 -26.54
C GLY A 444 9.32 -1.67 -26.22
N TYR A 445 9.38 -1.14 -25.00
CA TYR A 445 8.53 0.01 -24.60
C TYR A 445 8.77 1.29 -25.40
N VAL A 446 10.03 1.53 -25.79
CA VAL A 446 10.44 2.67 -26.62
C VAL A 446 10.13 2.46 -28.11
N TYR A 447 9.65 1.28 -28.52
CA TYR A 447 9.53 0.87 -29.92
C TYR A 447 8.06 0.57 -30.32
N SER A 448 7.66 1.05 -31.50
CA SER A 448 6.32 0.83 -32.09
C SER A 448 5.11 1.13 -31.18
N ASN A 449 5.27 1.98 -30.14
CA ASN A 449 4.27 2.19 -29.08
C ASN A 449 3.78 0.88 -28.43
N TRP A 450 4.67 -0.10 -28.29
CA TRP A 450 4.34 -1.39 -27.72
C TRP A 450 3.93 -1.28 -26.25
N VAL A 451 2.79 -1.89 -25.96
CA VAL A 451 2.24 -2.09 -24.62
C VAL A 451 1.92 -3.58 -24.53
N PRO A 452 2.58 -4.34 -23.62
CA PRO A 452 2.29 -5.76 -23.43
C PRO A 452 0.88 -5.95 -22.84
N TYR A 453 0.32 -7.14 -23.02
CA TYR A 453 -1.05 -7.44 -22.61
C TYR A 453 -1.26 -7.26 -21.10
N TYR A 454 -0.29 -7.63 -20.25
CA TYR A 454 -0.44 -7.46 -18.81
C TYR A 454 -0.67 -6.00 -18.40
N LEU A 455 0.06 -5.06 -19.03
CA LEU A 455 -0.03 -3.63 -18.75
C LEU A 455 -1.33 -3.05 -19.31
N LEU A 456 -1.71 -3.49 -20.52
CA LEU A 456 -2.99 -3.15 -21.14
C LEU A 456 -4.19 -3.62 -20.30
N ALA A 457 -4.08 -4.79 -19.69
CA ALA A 457 -5.10 -5.37 -18.82
C ALA A 457 -5.16 -4.66 -17.45
N SER A 458 -4.03 -4.24 -16.88
CA SER A 458 -4.03 -3.44 -15.64
C SER A 458 -4.65 -2.05 -15.87
N TRP A 459 -4.36 -1.39 -16.99
CA TRP A 459 -5.01 -0.15 -17.40
C TRP A 459 -6.51 -0.32 -17.60
N HIS A 460 -6.93 -1.33 -18.38
CA HIS A 460 -8.35 -1.62 -18.58
C HIS A 460 -9.08 -1.92 -17.27
N SER A 461 -8.43 -2.58 -16.31
CA SER A 461 -8.95 -2.81 -14.96
C SER A 461 -9.06 -1.52 -14.14
N ALA A 462 -8.06 -0.62 -14.21
CA ALA A 462 -8.10 0.68 -13.54
C ALA A 462 -9.21 1.57 -14.12
N ASP A 463 -9.25 1.71 -15.45
CA ASP A 463 -10.28 2.48 -16.15
C ASP A 463 -11.68 1.92 -15.97
N THR A 464 -11.85 0.60 -15.95
CA THR A 464 -13.15 -0.01 -15.66
C THR A 464 -13.56 0.27 -14.22
N ARG A 465 -12.65 0.17 -13.24
CA ARG A 465 -12.92 0.58 -11.85
C ARG A 465 -13.26 2.06 -11.74
N ALA A 466 -12.58 2.94 -12.47
CA ALA A 466 -12.85 4.38 -12.50
C ALA A 466 -14.17 4.74 -13.22
N ALA A 467 -14.53 4.02 -14.27
CA ALA A 467 -15.80 4.18 -14.99
C ALA A 467 -16.98 3.60 -14.21
N GLU A 468 -16.76 2.52 -13.46
CA GLU A 468 -17.75 1.95 -12.54
C GLU A 468 -17.91 2.83 -11.30
N SER A 469 -16.82 3.35 -10.72
CA SER A 469 -16.88 4.29 -9.59
C SER A 469 -17.48 5.65 -9.96
N SER A 470 -17.32 6.13 -11.21
CA SER A 470 -17.97 7.34 -11.70
C SER A 470 -19.42 7.13 -12.17
N SER A 471 -19.85 5.88 -12.41
CA SER A 471 -21.26 5.54 -12.62
C SER A 471 -21.99 5.09 -11.35
N SER A 472 -21.27 4.79 -10.26
CA SER A 472 -21.79 4.66 -8.90
C SER A 472 -21.44 5.89 -8.05
N SER A 473 -22.35 6.88 -8.00
CA SER A 473 -22.17 8.14 -7.25
C SER A 473 -22.17 7.95 -5.71
N GLY A 474 -21.08 7.40 -5.16
CA GLY A 474 -20.99 7.05 -3.73
C GLY A 474 -19.57 6.78 -3.19
N GLY A 475 -18.52 7.31 -3.84
CA GLY A 475 -17.12 6.98 -3.55
C GLY A 475 -16.23 8.09 -2.95
N ILE A 476 -16.78 9.26 -2.61
CA ILE A 476 -16.04 10.33 -1.90
C ILE A 476 -16.89 10.77 -0.70
N ALA A 477 -16.30 10.78 0.50
CA ALA A 477 -16.94 11.35 1.67
C ALA A 477 -17.30 12.83 1.45
N ASN A 478 -18.59 13.16 1.53
CA ASN A 478 -19.02 14.54 1.69
C ASN A 478 -18.66 15.00 3.10
N THR A 479 -17.66 15.87 3.23
CA THR A 479 -17.22 16.48 4.50
C THR A 479 -17.85 17.84 4.76
N SER A 480 -18.80 18.29 3.93
CA SER A 480 -19.38 19.65 4.00
C SER A 480 -20.68 19.72 4.82
N PHE A 481 -20.78 20.77 5.65
CA PHE A 481 -21.99 21.15 6.39
C PHE A 481 -22.53 22.49 5.85
N SER A 482 -23.82 22.58 5.57
CA SER A 482 -24.43 23.78 4.96
C SER A 482 -24.44 24.99 5.91
N SER A 483 -24.30 24.75 7.21
CA SER A 483 -24.28 25.79 8.26
C SER A 483 -22.92 26.49 8.43
N GLY A 484 -21.85 25.98 7.78
CA GLY A 484 -20.47 26.42 8.05
C GLY A 484 -19.86 25.83 9.33
N PHE A 485 -20.47 24.77 9.87
CA PHE A 485 -19.95 23.96 10.97
C PHE A 485 -18.67 23.22 10.55
N SER A 486 -17.59 23.35 11.31
CA SER A 486 -16.27 22.74 11.00
C SER A 486 -16.02 21.43 11.77
N GLY A 487 -17.05 20.59 11.94
CA GLY A 487 -16.89 19.27 12.53
C GLY A 487 -16.12 18.33 11.61
N GLY A 488 -15.18 17.55 12.15
CA GLY A 488 -14.43 16.57 11.37
C GLY A 488 -15.24 15.32 11.04
N GLY A 489 -14.85 14.66 9.94
CA GLY A 489 -15.53 13.52 9.36
C GLY A 489 -16.49 13.91 8.22
N GLY A 490 -17.36 12.99 7.82
CA GLY A 490 -18.25 13.17 6.68
C GLY A 490 -19.17 11.98 6.42
N SER A 491 -19.91 12.05 5.30
CA SER A 491 -20.92 11.06 4.92
C SER A 491 -20.80 10.56 3.48
N SER A 492 -21.39 9.40 3.20
CA SER A 492 -21.50 8.83 1.84
C SER A 492 -22.84 8.12 1.63
N SER A 493 -23.15 7.75 0.39
CA SER A 493 -24.30 6.92 -0.02
C SER A 493 -23.90 5.46 -0.28
N TRP A 494 -24.86 4.53 -0.35
CA TRP A 494 -24.58 3.09 -0.58
C TRP A 494 -25.61 2.29 -1.40
#